data_AF-A0A537TJB2-F1
#
_entry.id   AF-A0A537TJB2-F1
#
_cell.length_a   1.000
_cell.length_b   1.000
_cell.length_c   1.000
_cell.angle_alpha   90.00
_cell.angle_beta   90.00
_cell.angle_gamma   90.00
#
_symmetry.space_group_name_H-M   'P 1'
#
loop_
_entity.id
_entity.type
_entity.pdbx_description
1 polymer ?
#
loop_
_entity_poly.entity_id
_entity_poly.type
_entity_poly.pdbx_seq_one_letter_code
_entity_poly.pdbx_strand_id
1 'polypeptide(L)'
;MEALDKRDLDNTAPFSSAGLIIRQKEPKNLEAPFDQIDSYLTPTELFYIRSHFPTPDLDRAAYRLRIDGAVRHPFTLSYEELRSMPCETRVATLECAGNSRVFLVPQVQGAQWELGAVSNAQWTGVPLSTLLHRAGLAEDACEIALEGADRGMPKEEPLPPGPISYVWSLPRA
;
A
#
# COMPACT_ATOMS: atom_id res chain seq x y z
N MET A 1 42.91 4.54 -8.89
CA MET A 1 42.16 3.99 -7.75
C MET A 1 41.04 4.98 -7.48
N GLU A 2 39.99 4.90 -8.30
CA GLU A 2 38.84 5.82 -8.21
C GLU A 2 38.05 5.51 -6.94
N ALA A 3 37.69 6.58 -6.22
CA ALA A 3 36.88 6.48 -5.02
C ALA A 3 35.49 5.98 -5.39
N LEU A 4 35.10 4.83 -4.85
CA LEU A 4 33.75 4.30 -4.95
C LEU A 4 32.76 5.33 -4.39
N ASP A 5 31.74 5.65 -5.19
CA ASP A 5 30.63 6.51 -4.79
C ASP A 5 29.86 5.83 -3.64
N LYS A 6 29.44 6.60 -2.63
CA LYS A 6 28.59 6.07 -1.54
C LYS A 6 27.29 5.46 -2.08
N ARG A 7 26.82 5.91 -3.26
CA ARG A 7 25.66 5.34 -3.95
C ARG A 7 25.90 3.92 -4.48
N ASP A 8 27.15 3.54 -4.74
CA ASP A 8 27.51 2.19 -5.20
C ASP A 8 27.61 1.19 -4.04
N LEU A 9 27.87 1.67 -2.81
CA LEU A 9 27.93 0.84 -1.60
C LEU A 9 26.53 0.39 -1.14
N ASP A 10 25.49 1.19 -1.37
CA ASP A 10 24.08 0.82 -1.13
C ASP A 10 23.54 -0.16 -2.17
N ASN A 11 24.25 -0.35 -3.29
CA ASN A 11 23.74 -1.10 -4.43
C ASN A 11 23.90 -2.63 -4.29
N THR A 12 24.73 -3.09 -3.35
CA THR A 12 25.07 -4.51 -3.11
C THR A 12 24.58 -5.06 -1.77
N ALA A 13 24.08 -4.21 -0.86
CA ALA A 13 23.56 -4.65 0.42
C ALA A 13 22.15 -5.27 0.28
N PRO A 14 21.88 -6.44 0.87
CA PRO A 14 20.55 -7.05 0.85
C PRO A 14 19.54 -6.29 1.74
N PHE A 15 19.98 -5.28 2.48
CA PHE A 15 19.17 -4.51 3.42
C PHE A 15 19.03 -3.05 2.99
N SER A 16 17.86 -2.46 3.26
CA SER A 16 17.66 -1.02 3.20
C SER A 16 18.39 -0.32 4.34
N SER A 17 18.52 1.01 4.28
CA SER A 17 19.07 1.82 5.37
C SER A 17 18.31 1.65 6.71
N ALA A 18 17.09 1.10 6.67
CA ALA A 18 16.28 0.80 7.84
C ALA A 18 16.35 -0.68 8.29
N GLY A 19 17.19 -1.51 7.67
CA GLY A 19 17.34 -2.92 8.02
C GLY A 19 16.33 -3.88 7.37
N LEU A 20 15.44 -3.38 6.49
CA LEU A 20 14.48 -4.22 5.75
C LEU A 20 15.18 -4.99 4.62
N ILE A 21 14.78 -6.23 4.37
CA ILE A 21 15.30 -7.06 3.28
C ILE A 21 14.76 -6.57 1.95
N ILE A 22 15.63 -6.29 0.98
CA ILE A 22 15.23 -5.80 -0.35
C ILE A 22 14.79 -6.98 -1.22
N ARG A 23 13.48 -7.13 -1.47
CA ARG A 23 12.94 -8.09 -2.45
C ARG A 23 12.83 -7.51 -3.86
N GLN A 24 12.60 -6.20 -3.98
CA GLN A 24 12.62 -5.47 -5.24
C GLN A 24 13.09 -4.02 -5.07
N LYS A 25 14.05 -3.64 -5.93
CA LYS A 25 14.48 -2.28 -6.32
C LYS A 25 13.30 -1.33 -6.49
N GLU A 26 12.74 -1.39 -7.70
CA GLU A 26 11.66 -0.50 -8.11
C GLU A 26 10.53 -1.23 -8.85
N PRO A 27 9.27 -0.93 -8.52
CA PRO A 27 8.83 -0.27 -7.27
C PRO A 27 9.30 -1.02 -6.02
N LYS A 28 9.50 -0.28 -4.92
CA LYS A 28 10.00 -0.81 -3.65
C LYS A 28 9.14 -1.96 -3.15
N ASN A 29 9.77 -3.11 -2.91
CA ASN A 29 9.21 -4.20 -2.16
C ASN A 29 10.25 -4.66 -1.13
N LEU A 30 10.01 -4.32 0.13
CA LEU A 30 10.95 -4.52 1.24
C LEU A 30 10.28 -5.38 2.30
N GLU A 31 10.95 -6.43 2.73
CA GLU A 31 10.45 -7.39 3.71
C GLU A 31 11.00 -7.09 5.10
N ALA A 32 10.19 -7.25 6.13
CA ALA A 32 10.67 -7.19 7.50
C ALA A 32 11.57 -8.42 7.80
N PRO A 33 12.73 -8.26 8.44
CA PRO A 33 13.48 -9.40 8.96
C PRO A 33 12.62 -10.12 10.00
N PHE A 34 12.16 -11.34 9.71
CA PHE A 34 11.15 -12.02 10.51
C PHE A 34 11.60 -12.26 11.97
N ASP A 35 12.88 -12.50 12.17
CA ASP A 35 13.52 -12.66 13.48
C ASP A 35 13.54 -11.37 14.33
N GLN A 36 13.29 -10.21 13.71
CA GLN A 36 13.20 -8.90 14.37
C GLN A 36 11.76 -8.46 14.66
N ILE A 37 10.75 -9.23 14.21
CA ILE A 37 9.34 -8.96 14.55
C ILE A 37 9.04 -9.58 15.94
N ASP A 38 9.50 -8.93 16.99
CA ASP A 38 9.48 -9.46 18.38
C ASP A 38 8.40 -8.84 19.28
N SER A 39 7.56 -7.97 18.73
CA SER A 39 6.58 -7.17 19.48
C SER A 39 5.19 -7.26 18.85
N TYR A 40 4.15 -7.03 19.66
CA TYR A 40 2.76 -7.09 19.20
C TYR A 40 2.45 -6.06 18.12
N LEU A 41 3.00 -4.86 18.22
CA LEU A 41 2.95 -3.84 17.18
C LEU A 41 4.32 -3.78 16.52
N THR A 42 4.37 -4.04 15.22
CA THR A 42 5.61 -3.95 14.44
C THR A 42 6.11 -2.51 14.46
N PRO A 43 7.38 -2.25 14.83
CA PRO A 43 7.97 -0.91 14.74
C PRO A 43 7.88 -0.35 13.32
N THR A 44 7.72 0.97 13.17
CA THR A 44 7.44 1.59 11.86
C THR A 44 8.60 1.38 10.88
N GLU A 45 9.83 1.39 11.39
CA GLU A 45 11.06 1.13 10.67
C GLU A 45 11.20 -0.32 10.17
N LEU A 46 10.48 -1.26 10.81
CA LEU A 46 10.42 -2.67 10.42
C LEU A 46 9.14 -3.01 9.65
N PHE A 47 8.24 -2.05 9.38
CA PHE A 47 7.00 -2.32 8.67
C PHE A 47 7.29 -2.63 7.19
N TYR A 48 6.85 -3.81 6.71
CA TYR A 48 7.13 -4.23 5.33
C TYR A 48 6.52 -3.27 4.30
N ILE A 49 7.15 -3.14 3.14
CA ILE A 49 6.70 -2.27 2.05
C ILE A 49 6.38 -3.13 0.84
N ARG A 50 5.17 -2.99 0.28
CA ARG A 50 4.79 -3.61 -1.00
C ARG A 50 4.16 -2.55 -1.91
N SER A 51 4.80 -2.27 -3.04
CA SER A 51 4.29 -1.30 -4.03
C SER A 51 4.17 -1.91 -5.44
N HIS A 52 3.01 -1.73 -6.08
CA HIS A 52 2.75 -2.19 -7.46
C HIS A 52 3.31 -1.22 -8.50
N PHE A 53 3.26 0.08 -8.22
CA PHE A 53 3.81 1.16 -9.05
C PHE A 53 4.73 2.06 -8.20
N PRO A 54 5.48 2.99 -8.82
CA PRO A 54 6.30 3.94 -8.07
C PRO A 54 5.48 4.73 -7.05
N THR A 55 6.06 5.02 -5.89
CA THR A 55 5.40 5.85 -4.86
C THR A 55 5.11 7.23 -5.44
N PRO A 56 3.85 7.69 -5.42
CA PRO A 56 3.49 8.99 -5.96
C PRO A 56 4.05 10.10 -5.06
N ASP A 57 4.51 11.18 -5.68
CA ASP A 57 4.81 12.43 -4.97
C ASP A 57 3.52 13.23 -4.79
N LEU A 58 3.09 13.40 -3.54
CA LEU A 58 1.81 14.01 -3.19
C LEU A 58 2.02 15.31 -2.44
N ASP A 59 1.57 16.42 -3.02
CA ASP A 59 1.41 17.68 -2.29
C ASP A 59 0.15 17.61 -1.41
N ARG A 60 0.36 17.72 -0.10
CA ARG A 60 -0.71 17.74 0.91
C ARG A 60 -1.73 18.85 0.67
N ALA A 61 -1.32 20.03 0.19
CA ALA A 61 -2.22 21.14 -0.08
C ALA A 61 -3.11 20.88 -1.32
N ALA A 62 -2.55 20.20 -2.32
CA ALA A 62 -3.26 19.79 -3.52
C ALA A 62 -4.07 18.50 -3.36
N TYR A 63 -3.83 17.70 -2.31
CA TYR A 63 -4.52 16.42 -2.08
C TYR A 63 -6.04 16.58 -2.05
N ARG A 64 -6.74 15.71 -2.79
CA ARG A 64 -8.20 15.63 -2.83
C ARG A 64 -8.64 14.16 -2.80
N LEU A 65 -9.44 13.81 -1.80
CA LEU A 65 -10.15 12.54 -1.73
C LEU A 65 -11.54 12.72 -2.34
N ARG A 66 -11.79 12.11 -3.49
CA ARG A 66 -13.10 12.14 -4.16
C ARG A 66 -13.93 10.92 -3.76
N ILE A 67 -15.20 11.15 -3.41
CA ILE A 67 -16.21 10.12 -3.18
C ILE A 67 -17.30 10.30 -4.23
N ASP A 68 -17.41 9.37 -5.18
CA ASP A 68 -18.32 9.43 -6.33
C ASP A 68 -18.87 8.04 -6.70
N GLY A 69 -19.43 7.91 -7.91
CA GLY A 69 -20.06 6.68 -8.40
C GLY A 69 -21.52 6.55 -7.96
N ALA A 70 -21.90 5.37 -7.45
CA ALA A 70 -23.26 5.05 -7.03
C ALA A 70 -23.62 5.67 -5.67
N VAL A 71 -23.63 7.00 -5.60
CA VAL A 71 -23.91 7.79 -4.41
C VAL A 71 -24.86 8.96 -4.73
N ARG A 72 -25.69 9.36 -3.77
CA ARG A 72 -26.66 10.48 -3.96
C ARG A 72 -25.99 11.85 -3.95
N HIS A 73 -24.94 12.01 -3.16
CA HIS A 73 -24.27 13.29 -2.89
C HIS A 73 -22.76 13.12 -3.03
N PRO A 74 -22.22 13.06 -4.26
CA PRO A 74 -20.78 12.99 -4.45
C PRO A 74 -20.10 14.24 -3.87
N PHE A 75 -18.93 14.06 -3.27
CA PHE A 75 -18.17 15.17 -2.69
C PHE A 75 -16.67 14.92 -2.79
N THR A 76 -15.89 15.95 -2.47
CA THR A 76 -14.43 15.88 -2.40
C THR A 76 -13.95 16.50 -1.10
N LEU A 77 -12.95 15.89 -0.47
CA LEU A 77 -12.33 16.38 0.76
C LEU A 77 -10.87 16.73 0.50
N SER A 78 -10.43 17.87 1.02
CA SER A 78 -9.02 18.16 1.25
C SER A 78 -8.44 17.29 2.37
N TYR A 79 -7.11 17.24 2.46
CA TYR A 79 -6.44 16.52 3.55
C TYR A 79 -6.79 17.09 4.93
N GLU A 80 -6.94 18.41 5.06
CA GLU A 80 -7.28 19.06 6.32
C GLU A 80 -8.71 18.77 6.76
N GLU A 81 -9.67 18.81 5.82
CA GLU A 81 -11.05 18.44 6.11
C GLU A 81 -11.12 16.99 6.60
N LEU A 82 -10.46 16.05 5.92
CA LEU A 82 -10.42 14.65 6.34
C LEU A 82 -9.81 14.48 7.74
N ARG A 83 -8.72 15.20 8.04
CA ARG A 83 -8.06 15.16 9.36
C ARG A 83 -8.91 15.76 10.48
N SER A 84 -9.83 16.65 10.15
CA SER A 84 -10.73 17.31 11.12
C SER A 84 -11.96 16.48 11.48
N MET A 85 -12.24 15.41 10.73
CA MET A 85 -13.38 14.53 10.97
C MET A 85 -13.13 13.58 12.16
N PRO A 86 -14.20 13.09 12.83
CA PRO A 86 -14.08 12.07 13.86
C PRO A 86 -13.34 10.83 13.36
N CYS A 87 -12.36 10.38 14.13
CA CYS A 87 -11.53 9.23 13.81
C CYS A 87 -11.77 8.08 14.80
N GLU A 88 -11.59 6.86 14.32
CA GLU A 88 -11.48 5.66 15.13
C GLU A 88 -10.06 5.11 15.05
N THR A 89 -9.66 4.38 16.09
CA THR A 89 -8.37 3.71 16.13
C THR A 89 -8.57 2.20 16.24
N ARG A 90 -7.92 1.44 15.36
CA ARG A 90 -7.99 -0.04 15.33
C ARG A 90 -6.61 -0.64 15.17
N VAL A 91 -6.35 -1.74 15.88
CA VAL A 91 -5.18 -2.58 15.60
C VAL A 91 -5.54 -3.56 14.50
N ALA A 92 -4.73 -3.61 13.46
CA ALA A 92 -4.93 -4.54 12.35
C ALA A 92 -3.58 -5.01 11.80
N THR A 93 -3.52 -6.31 11.51
CA THR A 93 -2.42 -6.93 10.78
C THR A 93 -2.65 -6.74 9.29
N LEU A 94 -1.64 -6.24 8.60
CA LEU A 94 -1.58 -6.24 7.14
C LEU A 94 -0.62 -7.32 6.71
N GLU A 95 -1.07 -8.22 5.84
CA GLU A 95 -0.28 -9.30 5.28
C GLU A 95 -0.39 -9.25 3.75
N CYS A 96 0.74 -9.40 3.07
CA CYS A 96 0.75 -9.55 1.63
C CYS A 96 0.18 -10.91 1.26
N ALA A 97 -0.73 -10.99 0.28
CA ALA A 97 -1.19 -12.26 -0.28
C ALA A 97 -0.04 -13.15 -0.82
N GLY A 98 1.14 -12.56 -1.04
CA GLY A 98 2.36 -13.27 -1.44
C GLY A 98 3.30 -13.65 -0.31
N ASN A 99 2.97 -13.39 0.96
CA ASN A 99 3.80 -13.82 2.08
C ASN A 99 4.06 -15.34 1.98
N SER A 100 5.27 -15.78 2.32
CA SER A 100 5.72 -17.18 2.19
C SER A 100 5.81 -17.74 0.76
N ARG A 101 5.72 -16.90 -0.30
CA ARG A 101 5.76 -17.37 -1.70
C ARG A 101 6.98 -18.22 -2.03
N VAL A 102 8.14 -17.92 -1.45
CA VAL A 102 9.38 -18.68 -1.70
C VAL A 102 9.26 -20.17 -1.34
N PHE A 103 8.29 -20.55 -0.52
CA PHE A 103 8.08 -21.94 -0.10
C PHE A 103 7.10 -22.72 -0.99
N LEU A 104 6.50 -22.08 -2.00
CA LEU A 104 5.57 -22.76 -2.92
C LEU A 104 6.30 -23.75 -3.83
N VAL A 105 5.66 -24.90 -4.07
CA VAL A 105 6.15 -25.95 -4.99
C VAL A 105 5.03 -26.33 -5.96
N PRO A 106 5.19 -26.11 -7.29
CA PRO A 106 6.35 -25.48 -7.93
C PRO A 106 6.47 -23.98 -7.59
N GLN A 107 7.66 -23.43 -7.79
CA GLN A 107 7.89 -21.98 -7.66
C GLN A 107 7.01 -21.20 -8.65
N VAL A 108 6.46 -20.08 -8.20
CA VAL A 108 5.58 -19.21 -8.99
C VAL A 108 6.15 -17.81 -9.13
N GLN A 109 5.73 -17.11 -10.18
CA GLN A 109 6.16 -15.73 -10.44
C GLN A 109 5.70 -14.76 -9.33
N GLY A 110 6.41 -13.63 -9.24
CA GLY A 110 6.17 -12.56 -8.26
C GLY A 110 7.35 -12.34 -7.33
N ALA A 111 7.22 -11.38 -6.42
CA ALA A 111 8.22 -11.13 -5.38
C ALA A 111 8.33 -12.37 -4.48
N GLN A 112 9.56 -12.89 -4.32
CA GLN A 112 9.86 -14.09 -3.55
C GLN A 112 9.99 -13.73 -2.06
N TRP A 113 8.85 -13.48 -1.43
CA TRP A 113 8.75 -13.19 0.00
C TRP A 113 9.06 -14.45 0.82
N GLU A 114 9.82 -14.28 1.89
CA GLU A 114 9.92 -15.27 2.98
C GLU A 114 8.77 -15.03 3.96
N LEU A 115 9.03 -14.88 5.26
CA LEU A 115 8.00 -14.85 6.31
C LEU A 115 7.63 -13.43 6.77
N GLY A 116 8.36 -12.40 6.32
CA GLY A 116 8.25 -11.03 6.83
C GLY A 116 7.41 -10.07 5.98
N ALA A 117 6.58 -10.57 5.05
CA ALA A 117 5.64 -9.72 4.30
C ALA A 117 4.33 -9.52 5.09
N VAL A 118 4.46 -9.29 6.39
CA VAL A 118 3.39 -9.12 7.37
C VAL A 118 3.82 -8.14 8.45
N SER A 119 2.92 -7.26 8.88
CA SER A 119 3.17 -6.33 9.99
C SER A 119 1.86 -5.97 10.69
N ASN A 120 1.91 -5.76 12.01
CA ASN A 120 0.75 -5.40 12.82
C ASN A 120 0.90 -3.98 13.36
N ALA A 121 -0.10 -3.13 13.15
CA ALA A 121 -0.03 -1.73 13.55
C ALA A 121 -1.36 -1.20 14.08
N GLN A 122 -1.28 -0.06 14.77
CA GLN A 122 -2.42 0.72 15.19
C GLN A 122 -2.71 1.79 14.12
N TRP A 123 -3.91 1.73 13.55
CA TRP A 123 -4.37 2.60 12.47
C TRP A 123 -5.40 3.59 13.01
N THR A 124 -5.20 4.87 12.75
CA THR A 124 -6.15 5.93 13.13
C THR A 124 -6.62 6.65 11.88
N GLY A 125 -7.93 6.74 11.69
CA GLY A 125 -8.52 7.44 10.54
C GLY A 125 -10.03 7.54 10.61
N VAL A 126 -10.61 8.16 9.59
CA VAL A 126 -12.07 8.28 9.45
C VAL A 126 -12.64 6.94 8.97
N PRO A 127 -13.65 6.37 9.64
CA PRO A 127 -14.32 5.18 9.16
C PRO A 127 -14.90 5.40 7.76
N LEU A 128 -14.64 4.47 6.83
CA LEU A 128 -15.16 4.54 5.46
C LEU A 128 -16.70 4.62 5.45
N SER A 129 -17.37 3.92 6.37
CA SER A 129 -18.83 3.97 6.55
C SER A 129 -19.33 5.40 6.81
N THR A 130 -18.60 6.22 7.56
CA THR A 130 -18.95 7.63 7.79
C THR A 130 -18.96 8.43 6.48
N LEU A 131 -17.97 8.20 5.60
CA LEU A 131 -17.90 8.86 4.30
C LEU A 131 -19.01 8.39 3.36
N LEU A 132 -19.29 7.08 3.33
CA LEU A 132 -20.33 6.49 2.49
C LEU A 132 -21.75 6.89 2.95
N HIS A 133 -21.98 6.98 4.25
CA HIS A 133 -23.23 7.52 4.80
C HIS A 133 -23.43 8.99 4.41
N ARG A 134 -22.39 9.82 4.51
CA ARG A 134 -22.43 11.22 4.06
C ARG A 134 -22.73 11.32 2.57
N ALA A 135 -22.12 10.46 1.75
CA ALA A 135 -22.35 10.43 0.30
C ALA A 135 -23.75 9.92 -0.07
N GLY A 136 -24.38 9.15 0.83
CA GLY A 136 -25.64 8.47 0.56
C GLY A 136 -25.47 7.38 -0.48
N LEU A 137 -24.69 6.34 -0.14
CA LEU A 137 -24.50 5.13 -0.97
C LEU A 137 -25.85 4.61 -1.48
N ALA A 138 -25.92 4.32 -2.79
CA ALA A 138 -27.11 3.79 -3.43
C ALA A 138 -27.36 2.33 -3.02
N GLU A 139 -28.64 1.92 -3.02
CA GLU A 139 -29.02 0.56 -2.59
C GLU A 139 -28.55 -0.52 -3.56
N ASP A 140 -28.42 -0.16 -4.84
CA ASP A 140 -27.97 -1.02 -5.94
C ASP A 140 -26.45 -0.98 -6.17
N ALA A 141 -25.70 -0.23 -5.36
CA ALA A 141 -24.24 -0.24 -5.41
C ALA A 141 -23.71 -1.66 -5.13
N CYS A 142 -22.89 -2.21 -6.03
CA CYS A 142 -22.38 -3.58 -5.89
C CYS A 142 -21.06 -3.63 -5.09
N GLU A 143 -20.15 -2.69 -5.39
CA GLU A 143 -18.80 -2.66 -4.85
C GLU A 143 -18.36 -1.23 -4.55
N ILE A 144 -17.39 -1.11 -3.64
CA ILE A 144 -16.68 0.12 -3.34
C ILE A 144 -15.28 -0.01 -3.93
N ALA A 145 -14.99 0.73 -5.00
CA ALA A 145 -13.68 0.78 -5.60
C ALA A 145 -12.80 1.84 -4.90
N LEU A 146 -11.57 1.44 -4.57
CA LEU A 146 -10.54 2.28 -3.96
C LEU A 146 -9.42 2.45 -4.98
N GLU A 147 -9.26 3.67 -5.49
CA GLU A 147 -8.21 4.03 -6.45
C GLU A 147 -7.06 4.75 -5.76
N GLY A 148 -5.85 4.22 -5.91
CA GLY A 148 -4.61 4.83 -5.45
C GLY A 148 -4.14 5.96 -6.38
N ALA A 149 -3.30 6.85 -5.86
CA ALA A 149 -2.66 7.89 -6.67
C ALA A 149 -1.43 7.37 -7.46
N ASP A 150 -0.96 6.16 -7.14
CA ASP A 150 0.13 5.51 -7.84
C ASP A 150 -0.32 5.03 -9.22
N ARG A 151 0.55 5.23 -10.22
CA ARG A 151 0.25 4.88 -11.62
C ARG A 151 1.44 4.22 -12.28
N GLY A 152 1.17 3.27 -13.17
CA GLY A 152 2.21 2.64 -13.97
C GLY A 152 1.68 1.67 -15.01
N MET A 153 2.61 1.10 -15.78
CA MET A 153 2.31 -0.01 -16.68
C MET A 153 2.36 -1.32 -15.89
N PRO A 154 1.29 -2.15 -15.92
CA PRO A 154 1.35 -3.51 -15.44
C PRO A 154 2.46 -4.29 -16.15
N LYS A 155 3.00 -5.32 -15.48
CA LYS A 155 4.02 -6.20 -16.07
C LYS A 155 3.41 -7.45 -16.73
N GLU A 156 2.17 -7.78 -16.39
CA GLU A 156 1.48 -8.99 -16.85
C GLU A 156 0.54 -8.66 -18.02
N GLU A 157 0.54 -9.54 -19.01
CA GLU A 157 -0.32 -9.42 -20.18
C GLU A 157 -1.77 -9.88 -19.89
N PRO A 158 -2.78 -9.32 -20.58
CA PRO A 158 -2.67 -8.30 -21.62
C PRO A 158 -2.39 -6.90 -21.05
N LEU A 159 -1.52 -6.15 -21.73
CA LEU A 159 -1.17 -4.80 -21.31
C LEU A 159 -2.29 -3.80 -21.68
N PRO A 160 -2.63 -2.85 -20.79
CA PRO A 160 -3.54 -1.76 -21.11
C PRO A 160 -2.93 -0.81 -22.16
N PRO A 161 -3.74 0.02 -22.84
CA PRO A 161 -3.25 0.99 -23.82
C PRO A 161 -2.39 2.10 -23.22
N GLY A 162 -2.33 2.20 -21.88
CA GLY A 162 -1.49 3.16 -21.17
C GLY A 162 -1.49 2.93 -19.66
N PRO A 163 -0.79 3.80 -18.90
CA PRO A 163 -0.62 3.62 -17.46
C PRO A 163 -1.95 3.69 -16.70
N ILE A 164 -2.16 2.72 -15.82
CA ILE A 164 -3.34 2.61 -14.95
C ILE A 164 -2.99 2.99 -13.51
N SER A 165 -3.99 3.41 -12.76
CA SER A 165 -3.90 3.53 -11.30
C SER A 165 -4.06 2.15 -10.67
N TYR A 166 -3.49 1.92 -9.48
CA TYR A 166 -3.81 0.71 -8.73
C TYR A 166 -5.20 0.84 -8.10
N VAL A 167 -6.10 -0.06 -8.47
CA VAL A 167 -7.49 -0.07 -7.99
C VAL A 167 -7.80 -1.41 -7.34
N TRP A 168 -8.44 -1.38 -6.18
CA TRP A 168 -8.97 -2.57 -5.53
C TRP A 168 -10.41 -2.32 -5.09
N SER A 169 -11.25 -3.35 -5.10
CA SER A 169 -12.65 -3.22 -4.69
C SER A 169 -12.98 -4.09 -3.49
N LEU A 170 -13.96 -3.62 -2.72
CA LEU A 170 -14.59 -4.35 -1.64
C LEU A 170 -16.07 -4.53 -1.98
N PRO A 171 -16.68 -5.70 -1.69
CA PRO A 171 -18.11 -5.87 -1.86
C PRO A 171 -18.87 -4.92 -0.93
N ARG A 172 -20.06 -4.49 -1.34
CA ARG A 172 -20.99 -3.81 -0.44
C ARG A 172 -21.37 -4.78 0.69
N ALA A 173 -21.01 -4.42 1.93
CA ALA A 173 -21.40 -5.14 3.14
C ALA A 173 -22.82 -4.77 3.59
#